data_AF-M8CRX1-F1
#
_entry.id   AF-M8CRX1-F1
#
_cell.length_a   1.000
_cell.length_b   1.000
_cell.length_c   1.000
_cell.angle_alpha   90.00
_cell.angle_beta   90.00
_cell.angle_gamma   90.00
#
_symmetry.space_group_name_H-M   'P 1'
#
loop_
_entity.id
_entity.type
_entity.pdbx_description
1 polymer ?
#
loop_
_entity_poly.entity_id
_entity_poly.type
_entity_poly.pdbx_seq_one_letter_code
_entity_poly.pdbx_strand_id
1 'polypeptide(L)'
;MERYEVIKDIGSGNFGVAKLVRDVRTKELFAVKFIERGHKIDENVQREIMNHRSLRHPNIVRFKEVVLTPTHLAIVMEYAAGGELFERICGSGRFSENEARFFFQQLLSGVSYCHSMQICHRDLKLENTLLDGSEAPRLKICDFGYSKPKSTVGTPAYIAPEVLSRREYDGKVADVWSCGVTLYVMLVGAYPFEDPDEPKNFRKTITRITIQEIKNHPWFLKNLPIEMTDEYQMSLHMVGVNAPPQTLEEIMAIIQEARIPGDGSKFAGQLSVPGLGSMELDDIDDVDVDVEDSGDFVWIPGDLLLCVLRQFTLEGSPEADANCALHQRYLEDEMCAGFVLNIANPTTGCQKKVEIDDDMKLRNLYDKRISQEVVGDLLGEEFEGYIFKIMGGCDKQGFPMKQGVLTPGRVRLLLHRGTSCFRGHGRRVGERRRKSVRGCIVSQDLSVINLVIVKKGKNDLPGLTDTEKPRMRGPKRASKIKKLFNLGKDDDVRQYVNTYRRSFTNKKGKTVSKAPKIQRLVTPLTLQRKRARIADKKKRIAKKKSEAAEYQKLLAQRLKEQRDRRSESMAKRRSKLSAATKAPAASA
;
A
#
# COMPACT_ATOMS: atom_id res chain seq x y z
N MET A 1 31.68 -34.14 -14.16
CA MET A 1 30.44 -33.98 -13.36
C MET A 1 29.99 -35.36 -12.84
N GLU A 2 30.89 -36.16 -12.27
CA GLU A 2 30.57 -37.52 -11.80
C GLU A 2 29.99 -37.53 -10.37
N ARG A 3 30.15 -36.43 -9.64
CA ARG A 3 29.74 -36.29 -8.23
C ARG A 3 28.30 -35.82 -8.05
N TYR A 4 27.71 -35.12 -9.03
CA TYR A 4 26.36 -34.57 -8.93
C TYR A 4 25.46 -35.16 -10.01
N GLU A 5 24.44 -35.90 -9.59
CA GLU A 5 23.41 -36.47 -10.44
C GLU A 5 22.25 -35.48 -10.59
N VAL A 6 21.90 -35.10 -11.82
CA VAL A 6 20.78 -34.19 -12.08
C VAL A 6 19.46 -34.94 -11.91
N ILE A 7 18.57 -34.43 -11.04
CA ILE A 7 17.26 -35.04 -10.79
C ILE A 7 16.17 -34.37 -11.62
N LYS A 8 16.05 -33.05 -11.54
CA LYS A 8 14.96 -32.29 -12.17
C LYS A 8 15.35 -30.82 -12.37
N ASP A 9 14.79 -30.19 -13.38
CA ASP A 9 14.85 -28.73 -13.54
C ASP A 9 13.90 -28.04 -12.54
N ILE A 10 14.42 -27.07 -11.78
CA ILE A 10 13.68 -26.37 -10.71
C ILE A 10 13.44 -24.88 -11.01
N GLY A 11 14.03 -24.34 -12.09
CA GLY A 11 13.71 -22.99 -12.56
C GLY A 11 14.52 -22.58 -13.79
N SER A 12 13.98 -21.68 -14.60
CA SER A 12 14.65 -21.07 -15.76
C SER A 12 14.66 -19.56 -15.62
N GLY A 13 15.85 -18.96 -15.52
CA GLY A 13 16.02 -17.50 -15.44
C GLY A 13 16.68 -16.92 -16.69
N ASN A 14 16.80 -15.59 -16.73
CA ASN A 14 17.30 -14.82 -17.89
C ASN A 14 18.78 -15.10 -18.26
N PHE A 15 19.55 -15.77 -17.39
CA PHE A 15 20.98 -16.04 -17.56
C PHE A 15 21.38 -17.52 -17.35
N GLY A 16 20.43 -18.43 -17.09
CA GLY A 16 20.75 -19.82 -16.82
C GLY A 16 19.60 -20.68 -16.30
N VAL A 17 19.80 -22.00 -16.33
CA VAL A 17 18.86 -23.01 -15.82
C VAL A 17 19.29 -23.45 -14.43
N ALA A 18 18.36 -23.45 -13.46
CA ALA A 18 18.54 -24.00 -12.13
C ALA A 18 18.03 -25.45 -12.10
N LYS A 19 18.86 -26.37 -11.61
CA LYS A 19 18.55 -27.79 -11.53
C LYS A 19 18.72 -28.31 -10.10
N LEU A 20 17.82 -29.19 -9.68
CA LEU A 20 17.99 -30.00 -8.48
C LEU A 20 18.96 -31.14 -8.81
N VAL A 21 20.00 -31.27 -8.00
CA VAL A 21 20.99 -32.34 -8.11
C VAL A 21 21.10 -33.11 -6.80
N ARG A 22 21.60 -34.34 -6.88
CA ARG A 22 21.96 -35.18 -5.75
C ARG A 22 23.45 -35.42 -5.77
N ASP A 23 24.13 -35.17 -4.65
CA ASP A 23 25.51 -35.64 -4.49
C ASP A 23 25.49 -37.16 -4.45
N VAL A 24 26.16 -37.81 -5.40
CA VAL A 24 26.14 -39.27 -5.57
C VAL A 24 26.70 -39.98 -4.34
N ARG A 25 27.63 -39.34 -3.62
CA ARG A 25 28.31 -39.88 -2.44
C ARG A 25 27.51 -39.66 -1.16
N THR A 26 27.04 -38.44 -0.90
CA THR A 26 26.32 -38.13 0.36
C THR A 26 24.82 -38.37 0.26
N LYS A 27 24.29 -38.53 -0.96
CA LYS A 27 22.84 -38.57 -1.28
C LYS A 27 22.08 -37.30 -0.91
N GLU A 28 22.77 -36.24 -0.48
CA GLU A 28 22.18 -34.94 -0.17
C GLU A 28 21.73 -34.22 -1.44
N LEU A 29 20.67 -33.42 -1.30
CA LEU A 29 20.09 -32.63 -2.39
C LEU A 29 20.65 -31.20 -2.39
N PHE A 30 20.97 -30.70 -3.58
CA PHE A 30 21.47 -29.35 -3.80
C PHE A 30 20.78 -28.69 -4.99
N ALA A 31 20.70 -27.37 -4.97
CA ALA A 31 20.33 -26.59 -6.14
C ALA A 31 21.60 -26.16 -6.88
N VAL A 32 21.62 -26.32 -8.21
CA VAL A 32 22.75 -25.93 -9.05
C VAL A 32 22.28 -24.97 -10.13
N LYS A 33 22.92 -23.80 -10.18
CA LYS A 33 22.70 -22.79 -11.21
C LYS A 33 23.80 -22.88 -12.27
N PHE A 34 23.42 -23.10 -13.52
CA PHE A 34 24.36 -23.20 -14.63
C PHE A 34 24.45 -21.88 -15.41
N ILE A 35 25.65 -21.37 -15.60
CA ILE A 35 25.97 -20.17 -16.39
C ILE A 35 26.88 -20.59 -17.54
N GLU A 36 26.52 -20.28 -18.79
CA GLU A 36 27.36 -20.61 -19.95
C GLU A 36 28.74 -19.96 -19.89
N ARG A 37 29.77 -20.72 -20.27
CA ARG A 37 31.15 -20.21 -20.37
C ARG A 37 31.30 -19.13 -21.43
N GLY A 38 32.34 -18.30 -21.30
CA GLY A 38 32.68 -17.24 -22.26
C GLY A 38 32.26 -15.84 -21.81
N HIS A 39 31.83 -15.00 -22.77
CA HIS A 39 31.59 -13.57 -22.58
C HIS A 39 30.50 -13.21 -21.54
N LYS A 40 29.68 -14.18 -21.14
CA LYS A 40 28.64 -14.01 -20.10
C LYS A 40 29.23 -13.98 -18.68
N ILE A 41 30.46 -14.44 -18.48
CA ILE A 41 31.14 -14.45 -17.18
C ILE A 41 31.94 -13.16 -17.01
N ASP A 42 31.25 -12.11 -16.60
CA ASP A 42 31.81 -10.78 -16.37
C ASP A 42 32.26 -10.57 -14.92
N GLU A 43 32.72 -9.36 -14.59
CA GLU A 43 33.10 -8.99 -13.21
C GLU A 43 31.92 -8.98 -12.23
N ASN A 44 30.68 -8.92 -12.73
CA ASN A 44 29.49 -8.96 -11.87
C ASN A 44 29.23 -10.38 -11.37
N VAL A 45 29.35 -11.39 -12.23
CA VAL A 45 29.28 -12.81 -11.84
C VAL A 45 30.36 -13.14 -10.80
N GLN A 46 31.57 -12.62 -10.97
CA GLN A 46 32.64 -12.79 -10.00
C GLN A 46 32.30 -12.16 -8.65
N ARG A 47 31.82 -10.91 -8.64
CA ARG A 47 31.42 -10.20 -7.42
C ARG A 47 30.27 -10.90 -6.70
N GLU A 48 29.35 -11.49 -7.44
CA GLU A 48 28.21 -12.25 -6.90
C GLU A 48 28.66 -13.51 -6.16
N ILE A 49 29.48 -14.36 -6.78
CA ILE A 49 30.00 -15.58 -6.16
C ILE A 49 30.76 -15.24 -4.87
N MET A 50 31.54 -14.16 -4.92
CA MET A 50 32.30 -13.66 -3.77
C MET A 50 31.40 -13.19 -2.63
N ASN A 51 30.36 -12.42 -2.94
CA ASN A 51 29.40 -11.96 -1.95
C ASN A 51 28.61 -13.13 -1.35
N HIS A 52 28.11 -14.06 -2.18
CA HIS A 52 27.34 -15.21 -1.71
C HIS A 52 28.17 -16.14 -0.82
N ARG A 53 29.44 -16.38 -1.15
CA ARG A 53 30.38 -17.15 -0.31
C ARG A 53 30.56 -16.53 1.08
N SER A 54 30.54 -15.20 1.17
CA SER A 54 30.74 -14.47 2.43
C SER A 54 29.52 -14.44 3.34
N LEU A 55 28.31 -14.68 2.79
CA LEU A 55 27.07 -14.64 3.55
C LEU A 55 26.80 -15.97 4.25
N ARG A 56 26.74 -15.95 5.59
CA ARG A 56 26.45 -17.13 6.42
C ARG A 56 25.46 -16.79 7.51
N HIS A 57 24.21 -17.14 7.26
CA HIS A 57 23.13 -16.92 8.20
C HIS A 57 22.07 -18.00 8.03
N PRO A 58 21.42 -18.49 9.11
CA PRO A 58 20.39 -19.53 9.03
C PRO A 58 19.24 -19.18 8.06
N ASN A 59 18.90 -17.90 7.93
CA ASN A 59 17.85 -17.41 7.03
C ASN A 59 18.33 -17.00 5.62
N ILE A 60 19.53 -17.41 5.22
CA ILE A 60 20.11 -17.17 3.89
C ILE A 60 20.46 -18.53 3.27
N VAL A 61 20.14 -18.72 1.99
CA VAL A 61 20.55 -19.93 1.25
C VAL A 61 22.07 -20.04 1.25
N ARG A 62 22.58 -21.15 1.81
CA ARG A 62 24.02 -21.36 1.96
C ARG A 62 24.70 -21.66 0.63
N PHE A 63 25.77 -20.92 0.35
CA PHE A 63 26.72 -21.26 -0.72
C PHE A 63 27.48 -22.54 -0.36
N LYS A 64 27.52 -23.52 -1.27
CA LYS A 64 28.31 -24.75 -1.11
C LYS A 64 29.63 -24.65 -1.86
N GLU A 65 29.60 -24.63 -3.18
CA GLU A 65 30.82 -24.61 -4.01
C GLU A 65 30.51 -24.12 -5.42
N VAL A 66 31.54 -23.75 -6.18
CA VAL A 66 31.48 -23.50 -7.62
C VAL A 66 32.30 -24.57 -8.33
N VAL A 67 31.74 -25.12 -9.40
CA VAL A 67 32.34 -26.18 -10.19
C VAL A 67 32.36 -25.76 -11.65
N LEU A 68 33.47 -26.01 -12.33
CA LEU A 68 33.56 -25.82 -13.78
C LEU A 68 33.15 -27.09 -14.51
N THR A 69 32.37 -26.92 -15.57
CA THR A 69 32.02 -27.99 -16.51
C THR A 69 32.54 -27.61 -17.90
N PRO A 70 32.58 -28.55 -18.87
CA PRO A 70 33.06 -28.24 -20.22
C PRO A 70 32.31 -27.07 -20.88
N THR A 71 31.02 -26.90 -20.56
CA THR A 71 30.13 -25.91 -21.21
C THR A 71 29.65 -24.78 -20.29
N HIS A 72 29.62 -25.01 -18.98
CA HIS A 72 29.03 -24.07 -18.01
C HIS A 72 29.88 -23.93 -16.72
N LEU A 73 29.79 -22.77 -16.08
CA LEU A 73 30.10 -22.57 -14.67
C LEU A 73 28.87 -22.96 -13.83
N ALA A 74 29.03 -23.85 -12.86
CA ALA A 74 27.96 -24.36 -12.01
C ALA A 74 28.11 -23.86 -10.57
N ILE A 75 27.13 -23.13 -10.05
CA ILE A 75 27.10 -22.65 -8.67
C ILE A 75 26.21 -23.59 -7.85
N VAL A 76 26.78 -24.31 -6.90
CA VAL A 76 26.11 -25.27 -6.02
C VAL A 76 25.70 -24.57 -4.72
N MET A 77 24.42 -24.68 -4.36
CA MET A 77 23.84 -24.04 -3.18
C MET A 77 22.83 -24.94 -2.46
N GLU A 78 22.50 -24.58 -1.23
CA GLU A 78 21.49 -25.26 -0.41
C GLU A 78 20.14 -25.33 -1.13
N TYR A 79 19.53 -26.52 -1.16
CA TYR A 79 18.18 -26.72 -1.71
C TYR A 79 17.13 -26.53 -0.61
N ALA A 80 16.18 -25.63 -0.85
CA ALA A 80 15.06 -25.37 0.05
C ALA A 80 13.81 -26.12 -0.46
N ALA A 81 13.49 -27.25 0.18
CA ALA A 81 12.49 -28.20 -0.32
C ALA A 81 11.03 -27.77 -0.07
N GLY A 82 10.79 -26.80 0.79
CA GLY A 82 9.46 -26.31 1.18
C GLY A 82 8.83 -25.31 0.21
N GLY A 83 9.46 -25.06 -0.94
CA GLY A 83 8.94 -24.19 -1.99
C GLY A 83 8.96 -22.71 -1.64
N GLU A 84 8.21 -21.92 -2.40
CA GLU A 84 8.11 -20.48 -2.21
C GLU A 84 7.17 -20.12 -1.06
N LEU A 85 7.55 -19.12 -0.27
CA LEU A 85 6.70 -18.61 0.80
C LEU A 85 5.36 -18.08 0.26
N PHE A 86 5.36 -17.53 -0.96
CA PHE A 86 4.16 -17.02 -1.62
C PHE A 86 3.13 -18.11 -1.88
N GLU A 87 3.54 -19.28 -2.40
CA GLU A 87 2.63 -20.41 -2.62
C GLU A 87 1.97 -20.87 -1.32
N ARG A 88 2.72 -20.86 -0.21
CA ARG A 88 2.17 -21.17 1.12
C ARG A 88 1.13 -20.15 1.59
N ILE A 89 1.32 -18.86 1.26
CA ILE A 89 0.34 -17.80 1.53
C ILE A 89 -0.91 -18.03 0.67
N CYS A 90 -0.78 -18.25 -0.63
CA CYS A 90 -1.89 -18.49 -1.54
C CYS A 90 -2.71 -19.74 -1.15
N GLY A 91 -2.04 -20.83 -0.77
CA GLY A 91 -2.72 -22.04 -0.31
C GLY A 91 -3.52 -21.84 0.98
N SER A 92 -3.07 -20.96 1.87
CA SER A 92 -3.76 -20.60 3.13
C SER A 92 -4.69 -19.39 2.99
N GLY A 93 -4.67 -18.69 1.85
CA GLY A 93 -5.25 -17.36 1.65
C GLY A 93 -4.48 -16.23 2.35
N ARG A 94 -4.27 -16.34 3.67
CA ARG A 94 -3.47 -15.42 4.49
C ARG A 94 -2.92 -16.14 5.73
N PHE A 95 -1.84 -15.63 6.30
CA PHE A 95 -1.32 -16.12 7.57
C PHE A 95 -2.03 -15.51 8.77
N SER A 96 -2.09 -16.26 9.87
CA SER A 96 -2.40 -15.68 11.17
C SER A 96 -1.29 -14.72 11.59
N GLU A 97 -1.57 -13.78 12.49
CA GLU A 97 -0.55 -12.84 12.96
C GLU A 97 0.65 -13.52 13.60
N ASN A 98 0.43 -14.66 14.25
CA ASN A 98 1.51 -15.42 14.89
C ASN A 98 2.43 -16.06 13.86
N GLU A 99 1.86 -16.64 12.79
CA GLU A 99 2.62 -17.21 11.68
C GLU A 99 3.32 -16.11 10.87
N ALA A 100 2.63 -15.02 10.56
CA ALA A 100 3.21 -13.88 9.86
C ALA A 100 4.36 -13.26 10.67
N ARG A 101 4.22 -13.14 11.99
CA ARG A 101 5.30 -12.68 12.88
C ARG A 101 6.50 -13.63 12.84
N PHE A 102 6.26 -14.93 12.95
CA PHE A 102 7.30 -15.96 12.92
C PHE A 102 8.16 -15.91 11.65
N PHE A 103 7.53 -15.80 10.46
CA PHE A 103 8.27 -15.68 9.20
C PHE A 103 8.89 -14.29 9.01
N PHE A 104 8.21 -13.24 9.45
CA PHE A 104 8.72 -11.87 9.30
C PHE A 104 9.94 -11.58 10.17
N GLN A 105 9.98 -12.14 11.39
CA GLN A 105 11.17 -12.06 12.24
C GLN A 105 12.37 -12.71 11.53
N GLN A 106 12.21 -13.91 11.00
CA GLN A 106 13.24 -14.63 10.23
C GLN A 106 13.72 -13.84 8.99
N LEU A 107 12.79 -13.24 8.24
CA LEU A 107 13.10 -12.38 7.09
C LEU A 107 13.97 -11.19 7.50
N LEU A 108 13.56 -10.46 8.54
CA LEU A 108 14.32 -9.29 9.02
C LEU A 108 15.68 -9.66 9.59
N SER A 109 15.82 -10.85 10.18
CA SER A 109 17.11 -11.34 10.65
C SER A 109 18.10 -11.53 9.49
N GLY A 110 17.67 -12.22 8.43
CA GLY A 110 18.48 -12.38 7.22
C GLY A 110 18.84 -11.04 6.56
N VAL A 111 17.88 -10.14 6.40
CA VAL A 111 18.12 -8.81 5.79
C VAL A 111 19.04 -7.94 6.65
N SER A 112 18.86 -7.95 7.97
CA SER A 112 19.72 -7.22 8.91
C SER A 112 21.18 -7.69 8.83
N TYR A 113 21.41 -8.99 8.70
CA TYR A 113 22.75 -9.57 8.55
C TYR A 113 23.40 -9.17 7.21
N CYS A 114 22.64 -9.17 6.11
CA CYS A 114 23.15 -8.65 4.82
C CYS A 114 23.56 -7.18 4.94
N HIS A 115 22.73 -6.36 5.58
CA HIS A 115 22.99 -4.92 5.74
C HIS A 115 24.22 -4.62 6.60
N SER A 116 24.52 -5.46 7.61
CA SER A 116 25.76 -5.35 8.40
C SER A 116 27.00 -5.73 7.59
N MET A 117 26.86 -6.66 6.64
CA MET A 117 27.91 -7.02 5.67
C MET A 117 28.03 -6.02 4.51
N GLN A 118 27.33 -4.87 4.57
CA GLN A 118 27.23 -3.86 3.51
C GLN A 118 26.68 -4.38 2.17
N ILE A 119 25.99 -5.51 2.20
CA ILE A 119 25.31 -6.10 1.04
C ILE A 119 23.84 -5.70 1.10
N CYS A 120 23.36 -5.01 0.07
CA CYS A 120 21.93 -4.70 -0.11
C CYS A 120 21.39 -5.61 -1.21
N HIS A 121 20.19 -6.18 -1.00
CA HIS A 121 19.63 -7.20 -1.88
C HIS A 121 19.08 -6.59 -3.17
N ARG A 122 18.43 -5.42 -3.11
CA ARG A 122 17.97 -4.59 -4.24
C ARG A 122 16.93 -5.22 -5.19
N ASP A 123 16.59 -6.49 -5.02
CA ASP A 123 15.50 -7.21 -5.70
C ASP A 123 14.81 -8.19 -4.73
N LEU A 124 14.48 -7.70 -3.54
CA LEU A 124 13.80 -8.49 -2.52
C LEU A 124 12.31 -8.57 -2.89
N LYS A 125 11.91 -9.69 -3.48
CA LYS A 125 10.52 -10.08 -3.79
C LYS A 125 10.13 -11.29 -2.95
N LEU A 126 8.82 -11.48 -2.72
CA LEU A 126 8.28 -12.66 -2.04
C LEU A 126 8.67 -13.98 -2.72
N GLU A 127 8.93 -13.93 -4.03
CA GLU A 127 9.39 -15.04 -4.89
C GLU A 127 10.84 -15.48 -4.57
N ASN A 128 11.63 -14.64 -3.89
CA ASN A 128 13.01 -14.91 -3.45
C ASN A 128 13.10 -15.34 -1.97
N THR A 129 11.98 -15.73 -1.37
CA THR A 129 11.93 -16.30 -0.01
C THR A 129 11.40 -17.72 -0.04
N LEU A 130 12.29 -18.68 0.19
CA LEU A 130 12.00 -20.12 0.16
C LEU A 130 11.82 -20.67 1.57
N LEU A 131 11.24 -21.87 1.68
CA LEU A 131 11.15 -22.62 2.93
C LEU A 131 12.00 -23.88 2.86
N ASP A 132 12.68 -24.25 3.94
CA ASP A 132 13.58 -25.41 3.98
C ASP A 132 12.86 -26.78 3.99
N GLY A 133 11.53 -26.80 4.13
CA GLY A 133 10.70 -28.01 4.10
C GLY A 133 10.68 -28.81 5.40
N SER A 134 11.24 -28.26 6.49
CA SER A 134 11.19 -28.88 7.82
C SER A 134 9.81 -28.75 8.49
N GLU A 135 9.54 -29.56 9.53
CA GLU A 135 8.30 -29.49 10.33
C GLU A 135 8.08 -28.11 10.97
N ALA A 136 9.18 -27.45 11.34
CA ALA A 136 9.22 -26.05 11.78
C ALA A 136 9.90 -25.20 10.67
N PRO A 137 9.15 -24.82 9.61
CA PRO A 137 9.71 -24.33 8.35
C PRO A 137 10.55 -23.07 8.56
N ARG A 138 11.82 -23.13 8.13
CA ARG A 138 12.71 -21.95 8.17
C ARG A 138 12.67 -21.19 6.86
N LEU A 139 12.60 -19.86 6.98
CA LEU A 139 12.68 -18.96 5.83
C LEU A 139 14.12 -18.83 5.35
N LYS A 140 14.33 -19.02 4.05
CA LYS A 140 15.62 -18.93 3.35
C LYS A 140 15.53 -17.87 2.26
N ILE A 141 16.28 -16.79 2.40
CA ILE A 141 16.41 -15.76 1.36
C ILE A 141 17.39 -16.29 0.29
N CYS A 142 17.00 -16.23 -0.97
CA CYS A 142 17.82 -16.63 -2.12
C CYS A 142 18.04 -15.47 -3.11
N ASP A 143 19.03 -15.63 -4.01
CA ASP A 143 19.29 -14.75 -5.16
C ASP A 143 19.77 -13.31 -4.85
N PHE A 144 20.86 -13.19 -4.08
CA PHE A 144 21.50 -11.91 -3.70
C PHE A 144 22.27 -11.18 -4.84
N GLY A 145 22.01 -11.51 -6.12
CA GLY A 145 23.04 -11.40 -7.16
C GLY A 145 22.76 -10.64 -8.46
N TYR A 146 21.51 -10.36 -8.86
CA TYR A 146 21.24 -9.98 -10.28
C TYR A 146 20.76 -8.55 -10.52
N SER A 147 20.99 -7.61 -9.60
CA SER A 147 20.68 -6.20 -9.89
C SER A 147 21.76 -5.53 -10.74
N LYS A 148 21.59 -5.55 -12.07
CA LYS A 148 22.20 -4.52 -12.91
C LYS A 148 21.76 -3.15 -12.37
N PRO A 149 22.61 -2.11 -12.33
CA PRO A 149 22.18 -0.76 -11.96
C PRO A 149 21.09 -0.15 -12.86
N LYS A 150 20.64 -0.85 -13.92
CA LYS A 150 19.67 -0.37 -14.91
C LYS A 150 18.97 -1.55 -15.59
N SER A 151 17.88 -2.08 -15.03
CA SER A 151 16.90 -2.83 -15.83
C SER A 151 15.50 -2.67 -15.28
N THR A 152 14.66 -2.04 -16.09
CA THR A 152 13.21 -1.89 -15.92
C THR A 152 12.54 -3.18 -16.40
N VAL A 153 12.70 -4.27 -15.65
CA VAL A 153 11.96 -5.52 -15.91
C VAL A 153 11.62 -6.16 -14.56
N GLY A 154 10.37 -6.03 -14.14
CA GLY A 154 9.83 -6.61 -12.91
C GLY A 154 8.37 -6.18 -12.69
N THR A 155 7.57 -7.05 -12.08
CA THR A 155 6.17 -6.81 -11.73
C THR A 155 6.03 -5.51 -10.91
N PRO A 156 5.27 -4.49 -11.35
CA PRO A 156 5.29 -3.14 -10.78
C PRO A 156 4.90 -3.02 -9.29
N ALA A 157 4.29 -4.06 -8.70
CA ALA A 157 3.68 -4.01 -7.36
C ALA A 157 4.67 -3.93 -6.18
N TYR A 158 5.94 -4.30 -6.38
CA TYR A 158 6.96 -4.39 -5.31
C TYR A 158 7.97 -3.26 -5.31
N ILE A 159 8.02 -2.48 -6.39
CA ILE A 159 9.09 -1.52 -6.63
C ILE A 159 8.84 -0.29 -5.77
N ALA A 160 9.80 0.03 -4.89
CA ALA A 160 9.74 1.27 -4.11
C ALA A 160 9.63 2.48 -5.06
N PRO A 161 8.77 3.47 -4.77
CA PRO A 161 8.46 4.56 -5.69
C PRO A 161 9.69 5.39 -6.13
N GLU A 162 10.77 5.38 -5.36
CA GLU A 162 12.07 5.96 -5.71
C GLU A 162 12.85 5.17 -6.78
N VAL A 163 12.71 3.84 -6.84
CA VAL A 163 13.38 2.97 -7.82
C VAL A 163 12.77 3.17 -9.22
N LEU A 164 11.47 3.48 -9.28
CA LEU A 164 10.77 3.88 -10.51
C LEU A 164 11.23 5.25 -11.05
N SER A 165 11.94 6.05 -10.24
CA SER A 165 12.32 7.44 -10.54
C SER A 165 13.69 7.59 -11.22
N ARG A 166 14.38 6.48 -11.56
CA ARG A 166 15.69 6.44 -12.25
C ARG A 166 16.80 7.33 -11.63
N ARG A 167 16.73 7.59 -10.31
CA ARG A 167 17.80 8.27 -9.55
C ARG A 167 18.46 7.30 -8.57
N GLU A 168 19.70 7.58 -8.18
CA GLU A 168 20.44 6.84 -7.15
C GLU A 168 19.60 6.80 -5.85
N TYR A 169 19.32 5.59 -5.35
CA TYR A 169 18.52 5.36 -4.15
C TYR A 169 19.33 4.54 -3.14
N ASP A 170 18.98 4.67 -1.86
CA ASP A 170 19.59 3.87 -0.78
C ASP A 170 19.04 2.43 -0.82
N GLY A 171 19.88 1.49 -1.27
CA GLY A 171 19.52 0.08 -1.38
C GLY A 171 19.04 -0.55 -0.08
N LYS A 172 19.52 -0.07 1.10
CA LYS A 172 19.08 -0.59 2.39
C LYS A 172 17.64 -0.20 2.70
N VAL A 173 17.25 1.03 2.33
CA VAL A 173 15.88 1.54 2.52
C VAL A 173 14.91 0.80 1.60
N ALA A 174 15.31 0.48 0.37
CA ALA A 174 14.50 -0.30 -0.55
C ALA A 174 14.25 -1.75 -0.06
N ASP A 175 15.25 -2.41 0.55
CA ASP A 175 15.06 -3.75 1.12
C ASP A 175 14.05 -3.73 2.29
N VAL A 176 14.06 -2.68 3.11
CA VAL A 176 13.08 -2.47 4.19
C VAL A 176 11.68 -2.25 3.64
N TRP A 177 11.54 -1.51 2.53
CA TRP A 177 10.28 -1.35 1.82
C TRP A 177 9.72 -2.70 1.38
N SER A 178 10.54 -3.52 0.71
CA SER A 178 10.17 -4.87 0.30
C SER A 178 9.74 -5.75 1.46
N CYS A 179 10.43 -5.68 2.61
CA CYS A 179 10.03 -6.39 3.83
C CYS A 179 8.63 -5.96 4.31
N GLY A 180 8.32 -4.66 4.27
CA GLY A 180 7.01 -4.14 4.64
C GLY A 180 5.88 -4.62 3.72
N VAL A 181 6.12 -4.67 2.41
CA VAL A 181 5.17 -5.23 1.43
C VAL A 181 4.96 -6.73 1.67
N THR A 182 6.04 -7.47 1.91
CA THR A 182 6.00 -8.89 2.24
C THR A 182 5.16 -9.17 3.50
N LEU A 183 5.34 -8.40 4.58
CA LEU A 183 4.50 -8.54 5.78
C LEU A 183 3.02 -8.25 5.50
N TYR A 184 2.73 -7.23 4.68
CA TYR A 184 1.36 -6.91 4.29
C TYR A 184 0.71 -8.08 3.57
N VAL A 185 1.39 -8.66 2.56
CA VAL A 185 0.86 -9.79 1.80
C VAL A 185 0.68 -11.02 2.69
N MET A 186 1.60 -11.31 3.62
CA MET A 186 1.41 -12.41 4.59
C MET A 186 0.12 -12.23 5.40
N LEU A 187 -0.18 -11.01 5.85
CA LEU A 187 -1.31 -10.73 6.75
C LEU A 187 -2.65 -10.56 6.01
N VAL A 188 -2.61 -10.01 4.79
CA VAL A 188 -3.79 -9.61 4.03
C VAL A 188 -4.14 -10.63 2.95
N GLY A 189 -3.16 -11.38 2.44
CA GLY A 189 -3.35 -12.32 1.33
C GLY A 189 -3.46 -11.66 -0.04
N ALA A 190 -3.25 -10.34 -0.12
CA ALA A 190 -3.33 -9.55 -1.34
C ALA A 190 -2.26 -8.46 -1.33
N TYR A 191 -1.92 -7.91 -2.50
CA TYR A 191 -0.98 -6.81 -2.60
C TYR A 191 -1.59 -5.51 -2.09
N PRO A 192 -0.80 -4.64 -1.43
CA PRO A 192 -1.29 -3.38 -0.86
C PRO A 192 -1.81 -2.37 -1.90
N PHE A 193 -1.70 -2.65 -3.20
CA PHE A 193 -2.01 -1.73 -4.30
C PHE A 193 -2.79 -2.35 -5.48
N GLU A 194 -3.38 -3.53 -5.32
CA GLU A 194 -4.28 -4.11 -6.34
C GLU A 194 -5.72 -3.64 -6.10
N ASP A 195 -6.06 -2.47 -6.64
CA ASP A 195 -7.44 -2.00 -6.80
C ASP A 195 -7.77 -2.05 -8.31
N PRO A 196 -8.75 -2.87 -8.75
CA PRO A 196 -9.16 -2.95 -10.16
C PRO A 196 -9.65 -1.61 -10.72
N ASP A 197 -10.13 -0.70 -9.88
CA ASP A 197 -10.78 0.54 -10.32
C ASP A 197 -9.88 1.78 -10.22
N GLU A 198 -8.85 1.82 -9.36
CA GLU A 198 -7.95 2.99 -9.21
C GLU A 198 -6.49 2.65 -8.79
N PRO A 199 -5.58 2.29 -9.71
CA PRO A 199 -4.19 1.91 -9.40
C PRO A 199 -3.21 3.06 -9.04
N LYS A 200 -3.67 4.28 -8.69
CA LYS A 200 -2.78 5.48 -8.62
C LYS A 200 -2.92 6.47 -7.44
N ASN A 201 -3.58 6.13 -6.32
CA ASN A 201 -3.84 7.12 -5.26
C ASN A 201 -2.85 7.12 -4.08
N PHE A 202 -1.58 7.48 -4.32
CA PHE A 202 -0.45 7.33 -3.37
C PHE A 202 -0.26 8.41 -2.29
N ARG A 203 -1.27 9.24 -1.96
CA ARG A 203 -0.96 10.60 -1.49
C ARG A 203 -1.43 11.06 -0.10
N LYS A 204 -1.56 10.20 0.92
CA LYS A 204 -2.12 10.69 2.21
C LYS A 204 -1.48 10.40 3.57
N THR A 205 -0.46 9.56 3.76
CA THR A 205 0.06 9.35 5.15
C THR A 205 1.49 8.85 5.19
N ILE A 206 2.48 9.70 5.51
CA ILE A 206 3.90 9.36 5.32
C ILE A 206 4.86 10.08 6.31
N THR A 207 5.62 9.31 7.10
CA THR A 207 6.93 9.66 7.73
C THR A 207 7.89 8.44 7.77
N ARG A 208 9.22 8.64 7.95
CA ARG A 208 10.32 7.63 7.85
C ARG A 208 10.45 6.75 9.11
N ILE A 209 10.72 5.43 8.95
CA ILE A 209 11.06 4.44 10.01
C ILE A 209 12.22 3.54 9.56
N THR A 210 13.08 3.11 10.49
CA THR A 210 14.35 2.36 10.32
C THR A 210 14.27 0.94 10.89
N ILE A 211 15.14 0.00 10.47
CA ILE A 211 15.20 -1.39 10.99
C ILE A 211 15.29 -1.43 12.52
N GLN A 212 16.05 -0.51 13.12
CA GLN A 212 16.22 -0.43 14.56
C GLN A 212 14.89 -0.11 15.27
N GLU A 213 14.07 0.76 14.69
CA GLU A 213 12.75 1.09 15.22
C GLU A 213 11.75 -0.07 15.09
N ILE A 214 11.95 -0.98 14.11
CA ILE A 214 11.15 -2.21 13.96
C ILE A 214 11.51 -3.23 15.04
N LYS A 215 12.81 -3.49 15.23
CA LYS A 215 13.32 -4.46 16.21
C LYS A 215 12.92 -4.09 17.64
N ASN A 216 12.82 -2.80 17.93
CA ASN A 216 12.41 -2.28 19.24
C ASN A 216 10.88 -2.24 19.45
N HIS A 217 10.08 -2.66 18.47
CA HIS A 217 8.62 -2.56 18.57
C HIS A 217 8.02 -3.68 19.44
N PRO A 218 7.08 -3.38 20.37
CA PRO A 218 6.51 -4.38 21.30
C PRO A 218 5.89 -5.62 20.62
N TRP A 219 5.24 -5.43 19.46
CA TRP A 219 4.69 -6.55 18.67
C TRP A 219 5.76 -7.46 18.06
N PHE A 220 6.93 -6.92 17.72
CA PHE A 220 8.05 -7.68 17.15
C PHE A 220 8.76 -8.52 18.23
N LEU A 221 8.82 -8.02 19.45
CA LEU A 221 9.45 -8.71 20.59
C LEU A 221 8.57 -9.82 21.20
N LYS A 222 7.28 -9.87 20.87
CA LYS A 222 6.35 -10.89 21.38
C LYS A 222 6.64 -12.26 20.76
N ASN A 223 6.78 -13.29 21.59
CA ASN A 223 7.10 -14.67 21.18
C ASN A 223 8.35 -14.75 20.29
N LEU A 224 9.37 -13.92 20.55
CA LEU A 224 10.63 -13.96 19.82
C LEU A 224 11.27 -15.35 19.97
N PRO A 225 11.52 -16.09 18.87
CA PRO A 225 12.20 -17.38 18.97
C PRO A 225 13.57 -17.21 19.64
N ILE A 226 13.97 -18.14 20.52
CA ILE A 226 15.27 -18.13 21.22
C ILE A 226 16.43 -17.97 20.24
N GLU A 227 16.28 -18.49 19.03
CA GLU A 227 17.25 -18.42 17.93
C GLU A 227 17.50 -16.99 17.39
N MET A 228 16.71 -16.01 17.84
CA MET A 228 16.70 -14.62 17.38
C MET A 228 17.09 -13.60 18.45
N THR A 229 17.48 -14.03 19.65
CA THR A 229 18.03 -13.13 20.68
C THR A 229 19.47 -12.73 20.33
N ASP A 230 19.85 -11.50 20.71
CA ASP A 230 21.21 -11.00 20.47
C ASP A 230 22.28 -11.93 21.10
N GLU A 231 21.95 -12.57 22.23
CA GLU A 231 22.81 -13.56 22.91
C GLU A 231 23.02 -14.86 22.10
N TYR A 232 21.99 -15.38 21.42
CA TYR A 232 22.11 -16.58 20.57
C TYR A 232 22.78 -16.27 19.21
N GLN A 233 22.52 -15.08 18.65
CA GLN A 233 23.20 -14.59 17.44
C GLN A 233 24.70 -14.38 17.68
N MET A 234 25.09 -13.87 18.86
CA MET A 234 26.49 -13.75 19.27
C MET A 234 27.14 -15.10 19.59
N SER A 235 26.41 -16.07 20.15
CA SER A 235 26.96 -17.40 20.43
C SER A 235 27.23 -18.21 19.14
N LEU A 236 26.37 -18.09 18.12
CA LEU A 236 26.63 -18.64 16.77
C LEU A 236 27.87 -18.04 16.10
N HIS A 237 28.19 -16.77 16.41
CA HIS A 237 29.41 -16.12 15.91
C HIS A 237 30.69 -16.60 16.62
N MET A 238 30.56 -17.21 17.80
CA MET A 238 31.68 -17.74 18.61
C MET A 238 31.89 -19.26 18.45
N VAL A 239 30.91 -20.01 17.94
CA VAL A 239 31.10 -21.43 17.56
C VAL A 239 31.71 -21.49 16.16
N GLY A 240 33.02 -21.26 16.11
CA GLY A 240 33.85 -21.44 14.93
C GLY A 240 33.91 -22.91 14.51
N VAL A 241 32.95 -23.37 13.71
CA VAL A 241 33.11 -24.56 12.87
C VAL A 241 32.44 -24.30 11.52
N ASN A 242 33.23 -23.83 10.56
CA ASN A 242 33.22 -24.26 9.16
C ASN A 242 34.06 -23.24 8.37
N ALA A 243 35.27 -23.59 7.96
CA ALA A 243 35.91 -22.88 6.86
C ALA A 243 35.00 -22.94 5.61
N PRO A 244 35.00 -21.93 4.72
CA PRO A 244 34.36 -22.09 3.41
C PRO A 244 34.97 -23.32 2.72
N PRO A 245 34.13 -24.23 2.20
CA PRO A 245 34.61 -25.52 1.69
C PRO A 245 35.51 -25.39 0.46
N GLN A 246 35.54 -24.21 -0.18
CA GLN A 246 36.50 -23.84 -1.22
C GLN A 246 37.27 -22.58 -0.82
N THR A 247 38.56 -22.57 -1.16
CA THR A 247 39.43 -21.42 -0.94
C THR A 247 39.11 -20.29 -1.92
N LEU A 248 39.57 -19.07 -1.61
CA LEU A 248 39.36 -17.93 -2.50
C LEU A 248 40.11 -18.12 -3.82
N GLU A 249 41.32 -18.67 -3.74
CA GLU A 249 42.20 -18.93 -4.87
C GLU A 249 41.58 -19.94 -5.84
N GLU A 250 41.00 -21.03 -5.34
CA GLU A 250 40.29 -22.03 -6.14
C GLU A 250 39.11 -21.43 -6.92
N ILE A 251 38.28 -20.63 -6.26
CA ILE A 251 37.12 -20.00 -6.90
C ILE A 251 37.56 -19.03 -8.00
N MET A 252 38.60 -18.24 -7.73
CA MET A 252 39.13 -17.29 -8.70
C MET A 252 39.74 -17.98 -9.92
N ALA A 253 40.44 -19.10 -9.72
CA ALA A 253 40.97 -19.92 -10.81
C ALA A 253 39.84 -20.49 -11.68
N ILE A 254 38.79 -21.03 -11.07
CA ILE A 254 37.61 -21.56 -11.77
C ILE A 254 36.90 -20.46 -12.58
N ILE A 255 36.73 -19.26 -12.02
CA ILE A 255 36.09 -18.13 -12.72
C ILE A 255 36.95 -17.68 -13.92
N GLN A 256 38.27 -17.59 -13.76
CA GLN A 256 39.18 -17.22 -14.84
C GLN A 256 39.13 -18.23 -15.99
N GLU A 257 39.12 -19.53 -15.67
CA GLU A 257 39.00 -20.59 -16.68
C GLU A 257 37.63 -20.57 -17.37
N ALA A 258 36.56 -20.26 -16.65
CA ALA A 258 35.21 -20.19 -17.20
C ALA A 258 35.01 -19.04 -18.21
N ARG A 259 35.82 -17.97 -18.15
CA ARG A 259 35.81 -16.87 -19.14
C ARG A 259 36.23 -17.32 -20.55
N ILE A 260 36.88 -18.48 -20.65
CA ILE A 260 37.23 -19.09 -21.93
C ILE A 260 36.01 -19.89 -22.45
N PRO A 261 35.53 -19.63 -23.68
CA PRO A 261 34.42 -20.39 -24.27
C PRO A 261 34.72 -21.91 -24.29
N GLY A 262 33.73 -22.73 -23.92
CA GLY A 262 33.87 -24.19 -23.92
C GLY A 262 33.92 -24.80 -25.33
N ASP A 263 34.51 -25.98 -25.45
CA ASP A 263 34.85 -26.69 -26.71
C ASP A 263 33.66 -27.19 -27.57
N GLY A 264 32.45 -26.67 -27.37
CA GLY A 264 31.20 -27.19 -27.95
C GLY A 264 30.49 -26.31 -28.99
N SER A 265 30.97 -25.11 -29.31
CA SER A 265 30.28 -24.19 -30.23
C SER A 265 30.81 -24.25 -31.66
N LYS A 266 30.63 -25.39 -32.34
CA LYS A 266 30.64 -25.45 -33.81
C LYS A 266 29.43 -26.24 -34.29
N PHE A 267 28.73 -25.68 -35.27
CA PHE A 267 27.56 -26.16 -36.03
C PHE A 267 26.16 -25.67 -35.58
N ALA A 268 25.67 -24.65 -36.30
CA ALA A 268 24.41 -24.77 -37.06
C ALA A 268 24.38 -23.69 -38.16
N GLY A 269 24.57 -24.13 -39.40
CA GLY A 269 24.59 -23.30 -40.60
C GLY A 269 23.21 -22.88 -41.07
N GLN A 270 23.22 -21.83 -41.89
CA GLN A 270 22.11 -21.33 -42.70
C GLN A 270 21.33 -22.46 -43.38
N LEU A 271 20.01 -22.48 -43.18
CA LEU A 271 19.09 -23.00 -44.19
C LEU A 271 18.01 -21.95 -44.45
N SER A 272 17.86 -21.63 -45.72
CA SER A 272 16.81 -20.81 -46.30
C SER A 272 15.70 -21.73 -46.80
N VAL A 273 14.45 -21.40 -46.50
CA VAL A 273 13.27 -21.94 -47.19
C VAL A 273 12.29 -20.79 -47.45
N PRO A 274 11.84 -20.57 -48.70
CA PRO A 274 10.83 -19.57 -49.03
C PRO A 274 9.43 -20.21 -49.19
N GLY A 275 8.38 -19.57 -48.70
CA GLY A 275 7.00 -19.93 -49.10
C GLY A 275 5.89 -19.51 -48.13
N LEU A 276 4.79 -19.02 -48.73
CA LEU A 276 3.51 -18.54 -48.17
C LEU A 276 3.56 -17.15 -47.51
N GLY A 277 2.63 -16.24 -47.76
CA GLY A 277 1.31 -16.34 -48.38
C GLY A 277 0.46 -15.23 -47.74
N SER A 278 -0.12 -14.37 -48.55
CA SER A 278 -0.98 -13.26 -48.14
C SER A 278 -2.32 -13.74 -47.57
N MET A 279 -2.76 -13.15 -46.45
CA MET A 279 -4.15 -12.96 -45.99
C MET A 279 -4.09 -11.90 -44.88
N GLU A 280 -4.49 -10.66 -45.18
CA GLU A 280 -5.78 -10.06 -44.84
C GLU A 280 -5.87 -9.58 -43.37
N LEU A 281 -6.20 -8.30 -43.26
CA LEU A 281 -6.54 -7.59 -42.03
C LEU A 281 -7.90 -8.08 -41.53
N ASP A 282 -8.04 -8.21 -40.22
CA ASP A 282 -9.30 -7.93 -39.54
C ASP A 282 -9.02 -7.19 -38.24
N ASP A 283 -9.87 -6.18 -38.02
CA ASP A 283 -9.84 -5.18 -36.96
C ASP A 283 -9.99 -5.79 -35.56
N ILE A 284 -9.15 -5.34 -34.62
CA ILE A 284 -9.49 -5.34 -33.19
C ILE A 284 -9.24 -3.92 -32.65
N ASP A 285 -10.31 -3.33 -32.16
CA ASP A 285 -10.36 -2.05 -31.47
C ASP A 285 -9.43 -2.04 -30.24
N ASP A 286 -8.30 -1.33 -30.33
CA ASP A 286 -7.53 -0.96 -29.14
C ASP A 286 -8.04 0.38 -28.59
N VAL A 287 -8.73 0.28 -27.46
CA VAL A 287 -9.13 1.36 -26.58
C VAL A 287 -7.89 1.84 -25.81
N ASP A 288 -7.13 2.77 -26.39
CA ASP A 288 -6.00 3.41 -25.69
C ASP A 288 -6.51 4.36 -24.58
N VAL A 289 -6.33 3.91 -23.33
CA VAL A 289 -6.52 4.70 -22.12
C VAL A 289 -5.30 5.60 -21.92
N ASP A 290 -5.47 6.90 -22.16
CA ASP A 290 -4.49 7.97 -21.91
C ASP A 290 -3.88 7.87 -20.49
N VAL A 291 -2.60 7.49 -20.39
CA VAL A 291 -1.79 7.68 -19.18
C VAL A 291 -1.23 9.10 -19.20
N GLU A 292 -1.90 10.03 -18.49
CA GLU A 292 -1.33 11.34 -18.19
C GLU A 292 -0.20 11.23 -17.17
N ASP A 293 1.02 11.48 -17.65
CA ASP A 293 2.20 11.84 -16.87
C ASP A 293 2.03 13.26 -16.33
N SER A 294 1.79 13.38 -15.02
CA SER A 294 1.98 14.64 -14.30
C SER A 294 3.03 14.42 -13.23
N GLY A 295 4.28 14.69 -13.61
CA GLY A 295 5.38 14.92 -12.71
C GLY A 295 5.04 16.02 -11.70
N ASP A 296 4.85 15.59 -10.46
CA ASP A 296 5.04 16.34 -9.23
C ASP A 296 4.92 15.30 -8.12
N PHE A 297 5.99 14.62 -7.73
CA PHE A 297 5.93 13.66 -6.63
C PHE A 297 7.09 13.80 -5.65
N VAL A 298 6.69 14.14 -4.43
CA VAL A 298 7.46 14.26 -3.20
C VAL A 298 7.41 12.90 -2.50
N TRP A 299 8.58 12.32 -2.27
CA TRP A 299 9.07 11.35 -1.27
C TRP A 299 8.14 10.45 -0.40
N ILE A 300 8.49 9.13 -0.41
CA ILE A 300 8.52 8.04 0.64
C ILE A 300 7.17 7.56 1.19
N PRO A 301 6.92 6.30 1.69
CA PRO A 301 6.70 6.11 3.16
C PRO A 301 7.11 4.82 3.93
N GLY A 302 7.53 5.01 5.20
CA GLY A 302 7.73 3.96 6.22
C GLY A 302 6.53 3.62 7.12
N ASP A 303 5.35 4.23 6.92
CA ASP A 303 4.18 4.07 7.82
C ASP A 303 3.36 2.78 7.61
N LEU A 304 3.61 2.00 6.56
CA LEU A 304 2.90 0.72 6.36
C LEU A 304 3.19 -0.22 7.54
N LEU A 305 4.45 -0.27 7.96
CA LEU A 305 4.89 -1.14 9.04
C LEU A 305 4.43 -0.64 10.41
N LEU A 306 4.48 0.66 10.71
CA LEU A 306 3.95 1.19 11.98
C LEU A 306 2.42 1.10 12.04
N CYS A 307 1.70 1.19 10.92
CA CYS A 307 0.25 0.98 10.90
C CYS A 307 -0.13 -0.48 11.12
N VAL A 308 0.59 -1.42 10.50
CA VAL A 308 0.45 -2.85 10.74
C VAL A 308 0.79 -3.15 12.21
N LEU A 309 1.98 -2.75 12.67
CA LEU A 309 2.45 -2.99 14.03
C LEU A 309 1.62 -2.28 15.13
N ARG A 310 1.12 -1.05 14.91
CA ARG A 310 0.22 -0.32 15.84
C ARG A 310 -1.23 -0.79 15.79
N GLN A 311 -1.67 -1.46 14.72
CA GLN A 311 -2.99 -2.11 14.74
C GLN A 311 -2.99 -3.32 15.67
N PHE A 312 -1.84 -3.99 15.86
CA PHE A 312 -1.75 -5.25 16.59
C PHE A 312 -1.13 -5.15 17.99
N THR A 313 -0.52 -4.03 18.39
CA THR A 313 -0.33 -3.73 19.83
C THR A 313 -1.65 -3.52 20.57
N LEU A 314 -2.75 -3.30 19.84
CA LEU A 314 -4.09 -3.19 20.41
C LEU A 314 -4.84 -4.53 20.54
N GLU A 315 -4.24 -5.64 20.10
CA GLU A 315 -4.85 -6.98 20.21
C GLU A 315 -4.05 -7.93 21.13
N GLY A 316 -3.11 -7.41 21.91
CA GLY A 316 -2.26 -8.23 22.78
C GLY A 316 -1.97 -7.69 24.17
N SER A 317 -2.67 -6.63 24.61
CA SER A 317 -2.56 -6.10 25.98
C SER A 317 -3.82 -6.45 26.76
N PRO A 318 -3.71 -7.00 27.99
CA PRO A 318 -4.84 -7.14 28.93
C PRO A 318 -5.34 -5.79 29.46
N GLU A 319 -5.15 -4.68 28.73
CA GLU A 319 -5.70 -3.36 29.04
C GLU A 319 -7.07 -3.11 28.37
N ALA A 320 -7.55 -4.02 27.52
CA ALA A 320 -8.91 -3.95 27.00
C ALA A 320 -9.98 -4.33 28.04
N ASP A 321 -9.60 -5.08 29.09
CA ASP A 321 -10.46 -5.39 30.25
C ASP A 321 -10.16 -4.49 31.47
N ALA A 322 -9.02 -3.78 31.49
CA ALA A 322 -8.67 -2.86 32.57
C ALA A 322 -9.53 -1.59 32.60
N ASN A 323 -10.13 -1.19 31.47
CA ASN A 323 -11.15 -0.12 31.45
C ASN A 323 -12.52 -0.60 31.95
N CYS A 324 -12.72 -1.90 32.14
CA CYS A 324 -13.88 -2.45 32.85
C CYS A 324 -13.59 -2.53 34.36
N ALA A 325 -12.36 -2.90 34.76
CA ALA A 325 -11.98 -3.03 36.18
C ALA A 325 -11.74 -1.69 36.90
N LEU A 326 -11.26 -0.65 36.21
CA LEU A 326 -11.22 0.71 36.79
C LEU A 326 -12.62 1.32 36.90
N HIS A 327 -13.60 0.86 36.11
CA HIS A 327 -14.99 1.28 36.28
C HIS A 327 -15.69 0.52 37.42
N GLN A 328 -15.13 -0.60 37.86
CA GLN A 328 -15.69 -1.41 38.94
C GLN A 328 -15.25 -0.96 40.34
N ARG A 329 -14.15 -0.21 40.45
CA ARG A 329 -13.77 0.51 41.69
C ARG A 329 -14.43 1.89 41.86
N TYR A 330 -15.08 2.41 40.82
CA TYR A 330 -15.93 3.62 40.91
C TYR A 330 -17.41 3.28 41.17
N LEU A 331 -17.76 2.00 41.24
CA LEU A 331 -19.15 1.54 41.37
C LEU A 331 -19.65 1.43 42.81
N GLU A 332 -18.84 1.77 43.81
CA GLU A 332 -19.28 1.82 45.22
C GLU A 332 -19.51 3.26 45.73
N ASP A 333 -19.07 4.30 45.01
CA ASP A 333 -19.18 5.71 45.46
C ASP A 333 -20.28 6.55 44.76
N GLU A 334 -21.00 6.05 43.76
CA GLU A 334 -22.10 6.80 43.09
C GLU A 334 -23.45 6.04 43.07
N MET A 335 -23.89 5.54 44.23
CA MET A 335 -25.28 5.08 44.38
C MET A 335 -26.32 6.22 44.47
N CYS A 336 -25.96 7.48 44.17
CA CYS A 336 -26.84 8.66 44.25
C CYS A 336 -26.76 9.62 43.04
N ALA A 337 -26.46 9.17 41.81
CA ALA A 337 -26.49 10.06 40.65
C ALA A 337 -27.94 10.23 40.12
N GLY A 338 -28.55 11.38 40.42
CA GLY A 338 -29.87 11.79 39.93
C GLY A 338 -29.98 11.85 38.40
N PHE A 339 -31.20 12.00 37.88
CA PHE A 339 -31.45 12.02 36.44
C PHE A 339 -30.99 13.36 35.83
N VAL A 340 -30.12 13.32 34.82
CA VAL A 340 -29.51 14.54 34.27
C VAL A 340 -30.15 14.95 32.94
N LEU A 341 -30.61 16.20 32.87
CA LEU A 341 -30.98 16.85 31.62
C LEU A 341 -29.83 17.70 31.08
N ASN A 342 -29.30 17.32 29.92
CA ASN A 342 -28.34 18.14 29.18
C ASN A 342 -29.07 18.98 28.13
N ILE A 343 -29.25 20.26 28.44
CA ILE A 343 -30.04 21.20 27.62
C ILE A 343 -29.09 22.05 26.78
N ALA A 344 -29.35 22.12 25.47
CA ALA A 344 -28.60 22.95 24.53
C ALA A 344 -29.48 24.02 23.90
N ASN A 345 -28.92 25.23 23.77
CA ASN A 345 -29.54 26.33 23.03
C ASN A 345 -28.77 26.56 21.72
N PRO A 346 -29.37 26.24 20.55
CA PRO A 346 -28.69 26.36 19.27
C PRO A 346 -28.45 27.82 18.86
N THR A 347 -29.21 28.77 19.40
CA THR A 347 -29.09 30.21 19.09
C THR A 347 -27.84 30.80 19.73
N THR A 348 -27.62 30.54 21.02
CA THR A 348 -26.44 31.01 21.75
C THR A 348 -25.23 30.09 21.60
N GLY A 349 -25.45 28.81 21.25
CA GLY A 349 -24.41 27.78 21.19
C GLY A 349 -23.93 27.31 22.58
N CYS A 350 -24.66 27.66 23.63
CA CYS A 350 -24.41 27.25 25.01
C CYS A 350 -25.14 25.95 25.35
N GLN A 351 -24.63 25.24 26.35
CA GLN A 351 -25.20 24.01 26.88
C GLN A 351 -25.06 24.00 28.40
N LYS A 352 -26.08 23.50 29.10
CA LYS A 352 -26.12 23.41 30.56
C LYS A 352 -26.71 22.08 30.99
N LYS A 353 -26.14 21.49 32.03
CA LYS A 353 -26.69 20.32 32.71
C LYS A 353 -27.58 20.77 33.87
N VAL A 354 -28.72 20.13 34.03
CA VAL A 354 -29.66 20.34 35.14
C VAL A 354 -29.98 18.97 35.70
N GLU A 355 -29.82 18.81 37.00
CA GLU A 355 -30.18 17.60 37.74
C GLU A 355 -31.63 17.75 38.20
N ILE A 356 -32.44 16.70 37.98
CA ILE A 356 -33.82 16.64 38.41
C ILE A 356 -34.01 15.34 39.19
N ASP A 357 -34.35 15.47 40.48
CA ASP A 357 -34.59 14.34 41.37
C ASP A 357 -36.08 14.02 41.53
N ASP A 358 -36.97 14.92 41.09
CA ASP A 358 -38.41 14.75 41.19
C ASP A 358 -38.97 13.87 40.07
N ASP A 359 -39.32 12.64 40.42
CA ASP A 359 -39.92 11.64 39.53
C ASP A 359 -41.21 12.10 38.84
N MET A 360 -42.00 13.01 39.45
CA MET A 360 -43.22 13.53 38.83
C MET A 360 -42.90 14.39 37.61
N LYS A 361 -41.85 15.21 37.70
CA LYS A 361 -41.36 16.03 36.58
C LYS A 361 -40.79 15.14 35.47
N LEU A 362 -40.05 14.10 35.83
CA LEU A 362 -39.46 13.14 34.89
C LEU A 362 -40.49 12.26 34.18
N ARG A 363 -41.60 11.92 34.83
CA ARG A 363 -42.68 11.10 34.24
C ARG A 363 -43.24 11.71 32.95
N ASN A 364 -43.23 13.04 32.82
CA ASN A 364 -43.66 13.74 31.60
C ASN A 364 -42.71 13.55 30.40
N LEU A 365 -41.51 12.99 30.62
CA LEU A 365 -40.55 12.63 29.58
C LEU A 365 -40.65 11.15 29.17
N TYR A 366 -41.16 10.29 30.04
CA TYR A 366 -41.28 8.85 29.75
C TYR A 366 -42.25 8.58 28.60
N ASP A 367 -41.99 7.47 27.90
CA ASP A 367 -42.71 7.01 26.71
C ASP A 367 -42.67 7.97 25.50
N LYS A 368 -41.99 9.11 25.63
CA LYS A 368 -41.68 9.98 24.51
C LYS A 368 -40.55 9.43 23.67
N ARG A 369 -40.62 9.72 22.37
CA ARG A 369 -39.63 9.31 21.37
C ARG A 369 -38.67 10.45 21.08
N ILE A 370 -37.45 10.11 20.65
CA ILE A 370 -36.54 11.08 20.04
C ILE A 370 -37.27 11.90 18.97
N SER A 371 -36.95 13.18 18.91
CA SER A 371 -37.52 14.23 18.08
C SER A 371 -38.93 14.70 18.45
N GLN A 372 -39.55 14.15 19.50
CA GLN A 372 -40.78 14.72 20.03
C GLN A 372 -40.49 16.00 20.85
N GLU A 373 -41.48 16.88 20.83
CA GLU A 373 -41.47 18.13 21.60
C GLU A 373 -42.05 17.90 23.00
N VAL A 374 -41.51 18.61 23.96
CA VAL A 374 -41.84 18.55 25.38
C VAL A 374 -42.04 19.98 25.85
N VAL A 375 -43.18 20.22 26.49
CA VAL A 375 -43.51 21.49 27.14
C VAL A 375 -42.65 21.61 28.40
N GLY A 376 -41.90 22.72 28.51
CA GLY A 376 -40.98 23.00 29.60
C GLY A 376 -41.68 23.23 30.93
N ASP A 377 -42.90 23.77 30.93
CA ASP A 377 -43.70 24.07 32.13
C ASP A 377 -43.82 22.86 33.08
N LEU A 378 -43.83 21.66 32.52
CA LEU A 378 -43.95 20.40 33.27
C LEU A 378 -42.64 19.92 33.92
N LEU A 379 -41.51 20.54 33.59
CA LEU A 379 -40.18 20.21 34.10
C LEU A 379 -39.75 21.14 35.25
N GLY A 380 -40.42 22.29 35.44
CA GLY A 380 -40.09 23.26 36.47
C GLY A 380 -40.58 24.67 36.12
N GLU A 381 -40.75 25.52 37.13
CA GLU A 381 -41.16 26.92 36.95
C GLU A 381 -40.11 27.72 36.17
N GLU A 382 -38.82 27.37 36.31
CA GLU A 382 -37.74 28.00 35.55
C GLU A 382 -37.84 27.77 34.04
N PHE A 383 -38.59 26.73 33.63
CA PHE A 383 -38.78 26.35 32.23
C PHE A 383 -40.14 26.80 31.66
N GLU A 384 -40.81 27.74 32.32
CA GLU A 384 -42.10 28.26 31.86
C GLU A 384 -42.02 28.88 30.44
N GLY A 385 -42.90 28.41 29.56
CA GLY A 385 -43.01 28.80 28.15
C GLY A 385 -41.96 28.18 27.23
N TYR A 386 -41.03 27.37 27.75
CA TYR A 386 -40.03 26.70 26.92
C TYR A 386 -40.63 25.51 26.18
N ILE A 387 -40.14 25.27 24.97
CA ILE A 387 -40.39 24.03 24.23
C ILE A 387 -39.06 23.36 23.95
N PHE A 388 -38.91 22.14 24.45
CA PHE A 388 -37.74 21.31 24.25
C PHE A 388 -38.02 20.22 23.24
N LYS A 389 -37.01 19.85 22.46
CA LYS A 389 -37.02 18.67 21.61
C LYS A 389 -36.04 17.64 22.14
N ILE A 390 -36.49 16.42 22.30
CA ILE A 390 -35.62 15.30 22.73
C ILE A 390 -34.70 14.94 21.56
N MET A 391 -33.40 15.19 21.69
CA MET A 391 -32.43 14.88 20.63
C MET A 391 -31.74 13.52 20.82
N GLY A 392 -31.82 12.95 22.01
CA GLY A 392 -31.26 11.64 22.34
C GLY A 392 -30.94 11.57 23.83
N GLY A 393 -30.04 10.67 24.18
CA GLY A 393 -29.66 10.41 25.57
C GLY A 393 -28.71 9.23 25.66
N CYS A 394 -28.24 8.96 26.86
CA CYS A 394 -27.45 7.80 27.20
C CYS A 394 -28.08 7.10 28.40
N ASP A 395 -28.02 5.77 28.39
CA ASP A 395 -28.39 4.99 29.57
C ASP A 395 -27.30 4.99 30.65
N LYS A 396 -27.61 4.36 31.79
CA LYS A 396 -26.70 4.25 32.95
C LYS A 396 -25.36 3.58 32.65
N GLN A 397 -25.24 2.80 31.58
CA GLN A 397 -23.94 2.23 31.15
C GLN A 397 -23.36 2.97 29.94
N GLY A 398 -23.90 4.14 29.59
CA GLY A 398 -23.37 5.02 28.56
C GLY A 398 -23.75 4.63 27.12
N PHE A 399 -24.68 3.70 26.88
CA PHE A 399 -25.09 3.40 25.51
C PHE A 399 -26.02 4.50 24.97
N PRO A 400 -25.73 5.08 23.80
CA PRO A 400 -26.51 6.17 23.25
C PRO A 400 -27.81 5.67 22.61
N MET A 401 -28.86 6.48 22.73
CA MET A 401 -30.13 6.26 22.04
C MET A 401 -29.98 6.39 20.52
N LYS A 402 -30.65 5.52 19.77
CA LYS A 402 -30.66 5.53 18.30
C LYS A 402 -32.06 5.80 17.76
N GLN A 403 -32.21 6.92 17.04
CA GLN A 403 -33.47 7.25 16.36
C GLN A 403 -33.90 6.14 15.40
N GLY A 404 -35.20 5.81 15.39
CA GLY A 404 -35.79 4.78 14.55
C GLY A 404 -35.84 3.38 15.20
N VAL A 405 -35.14 3.15 16.31
CA VAL A 405 -35.22 1.89 17.06
C VAL A 405 -36.33 2.02 18.12
N LEU A 406 -37.54 1.59 17.78
CA LEU A 406 -38.77 1.80 18.58
C LEU A 406 -38.88 0.87 19.80
N THR A 407 -37.86 0.85 20.65
CA THR A 407 -37.84 0.05 21.88
C THR A 407 -37.48 0.91 23.10
N PRO A 408 -38.06 0.62 24.28
CA PRO A 408 -37.62 1.21 25.55
C PRO A 408 -36.42 0.48 26.15
N GLY A 409 -35.95 -0.60 25.54
CA GLY A 409 -34.73 -1.30 25.96
C GLY A 409 -33.55 -1.04 25.01
N ARG A 410 -32.48 -1.80 25.21
CA ARG A 410 -31.35 -1.90 24.27
C ARG A 410 -31.56 -3.01 23.25
N VAL A 411 -31.02 -2.80 22.06
CA VAL A 411 -31.03 -3.78 20.97
C VAL A 411 -29.63 -3.87 20.38
N ARG A 412 -29.22 -5.08 19.97
CA ARG A 412 -27.98 -5.28 19.22
C ARG A 412 -28.24 -5.12 17.73
N LEU A 413 -27.65 -4.11 17.11
CA LEU A 413 -27.79 -3.82 15.69
C LEU A 413 -26.45 -3.92 14.97
N LEU A 414 -26.48 -4.35 13.72
CA LEU A 414 -25.33 -4.28 12.82
C LEU A 414 -25.23 -2.84 12.28
N LEU A 415 -24.21 -2.09 12.71
CA LEU A 415 -24.01 -0.70 12.32
C LEU A 415 -22.94 -0.58 11.24
N HIS A 416 -23.10 0.39 10.35
CA HIS A 416 -22.13 0.73 9.30
C HIS A 416 -21.63 2.17 9.44
N ARG A 417 -20.51 2.51 8.78
CA ARG A 417 -19.93 3.86 8.79
C ARG A 417 -20.96 4.90 8.35
N GLY A 418 -21.04 6.02 9.07
CA GLY A 418 -21.99 7.11 8.80
C GLY A 418 -23.33 6.97 9.53
N THR A 419 -23.58 5.87 10.24
CA THR A 419 -24.76 5.75 11.11
C THR A 419 -24.50 6.31 12.50
N SER A 420 -25.55 6.85 13.14
CA SER A 420 -25.52 7.22 14.56
C SER A 420 -25.09 6.05 15.45
N CYS A 421 -24.42 6.36 16.55
CA CYS A 421 -23.83 5.40 17.50
C CYS A 421 -22.63 4.59 16.96
N PHE A 422 -22.20 4.83 15.72
CA PHE A 422 -21.02 4.23 15.11
C PHE A 422 -20.18 5.27 14.36
N ARG A 423 -19.11 5.75 15.02
CA ARG A 423 -18.17 6.71 14.42
C ARG A 423 -17.17 6.09 13.43
N GLY A 424 -17.24 4.77 13.22
CA GLY A 424 -16.20 3.99 12.56
C GLY A 424 -15.04 3.77 13.53
N HIS A 425 -14.89 2.55 14.03
CA HIS A 425 -13.71 2.13 14.78
C HIS A 425 -13.13 0.94 14.04
N GLY A 426 -12.06 1.15 13.27
CA GLY A 426 -11.37 0.04 12.60
C GLY A 426 -10.98 0.22 11.13
N ARG A 427 -10.51 1.41 10.72
CA ARG A 427 -9.62 1.71 9.54
C ARG A 427 -9.94 1.12 8.15
N ARG A 428 -11.02 0.34 7.94
CA ARG A 428 -11.39 -0.27 6.65
C ARG A 428 -12.66 0.37 6.09
N VAL A 429 -12.69 0.60 4.78
CA VAL A 429 -13.91 1.04 4.08
C VAL A 429 -14.87 -0.16 4.04
N GLY A 430 -16.16 0.09 4.30
CA GLY A 430 -17.18 -0.98 4.32
C GLY A 430 -17.33 -1.75 5.64
N GLU A 431 -16.58 -1.41 6.69
CA GLU A 431 -16.68 -2.08 7.99
C GLU A 431 -18.11 -1.99 8.57
N ARG A 432 -18.61 -3.14 9.02
CA ARG A 432 -19.87 -3.27 9.76
C ARG A 432 -19.62 -3.95 11.10
N ARG A 433 -20.19 -3.43 12.18
CA ARG A 433 -20.01 -3.97 13.54
C ARG A 433 -21.32 -4.11 14.27
N ARG A 434 -21.54 -5.27 14.89
CA ARG A 434 -22.72 -5.51 15.74
C ARG A 434 -22.50 -4.88 17.12
N LYS A 435 -23.26 -3.85 17.46
CA LYS A 435 -23.16 -3.12 18.73
C LYS A 435 -24.53 -3.02 19.41
N SER A 436 -24.52 -3.06 20.74
CA SER A 436 -25.68 -2.70 21.55
C SER A 436 -25.92 -1.19 21.43
N VAL A 437 -27.16 -0.79 21.19
CA VAL A 437 -27.61 0.60 21.19
C VAL A 437 -28.89 0.71 21.99
N ARG A 438 -29.13 1.87 22.60
CA ARG A 438 -30.37 2.13 23.31
C ARG A 438 -31.46 2.52 22.30
N GLY A 439 -32.68 2.03 22.48
CA GLY A 439 -33.81 2.43 21.64
C GLY A 439 -34.20 3.91 21.84
N CYS A 440 -35.10 4.42 20.99
CA CYS A 440 -35.45 5.83 20.96
C CYS A 440 -36.58 6.23 21.92
N ILE A 441 -37.21 5.27 22.60
CA ILE A 441 -38.25 5.52 23.60
C ILE A 441 -37.57 5.78 24.95
N VAL A 442 -37.93 6.91 25.56
CA VAL A 442 -37.43 7.38 26.86
C VAL A 442 -38.04 6.55 27.99
N SER A 443 -37.20 6.06 28.90
CA SER A 443 -37.61 5.33 30.11
C SER A 443 -36.64 5.58 31.27
N GLN A 444 -36.96 5.03 32.44
CA GLN A 444 -36.25 5.22 33.72
C GLN A 444 -34.80 4.69 33.73
N ASP A 445 -34.44 3.82 32.79
CA ASP A 445 -33.09 3.26 32.65
C ASP A 445 -32.08 4.26 32.05
N LEU A 446 -32.57 5.43 31.61
CA LEU A 446 -31.71 6.52 31.15
C LEU A 446 -31.00 7.21 32.32
N SER A 447 -29.75 7.61 32.08
CA SER A 447 -28.99 8.45 33.02
C SER A 447 -28.99 9.90 32.57
N VAL A 448 -28.93 10.13 31.25
CA VAL A 448 -28.89 11.48 30.67
C VAL A 448 -29.83 11.58 29.49
N ILE A 449 -30.63 12.65 29.43
CA ILE A 449 -31.38 13.07 28.23
C ILE A 449 -30.76 14.33 27.66
N ASN A 450 -30.54 14.34 26.34
CA ASN A 450 -30.12 15.52 25.59
C ASN A 450 -31.35 16.23 25.02
N LEU A 451 -31.61 17.45 25.51
CA LEU A 451 -32.69 18.31 25.06
C LEU A 451 -32.14 19.50 24.27
N VAL A 452 -32.89 19.93 23.25
CA VAL A 452 -32.59 21.16 22.49
C VAL A 452 -33.77 22.11 22.60
N ILE A 453 -33.51 23.38 22.91
CA ILE A 453 -34.53 24.43 22.93
C ILE A 453 -34.98 24.70 21.49
N VAL A 454 -36.28 24.54 21.23
CA VAL A 454 -36.94 24.92 19.98
C VAL A 454 -37.54 26.32 20.11
N LYS A 455 -38.21 26.59 21.23
CA LYS A 455 -38.79 27.89 21.56
C LYS A 455 -38.30 28.34 22.94
N LYS A 456 -37.74 29.54 23.01
CA LYS A 456 -37.35 30.18 24.27
C LYS A 456 -38.62 30.56 25.04
N GLY A 457 -38.65 30.25 26.34
CA GLY A 457 -39.72 30.66 27.24
C GLY A 457 -39.60 32.10 27.72
N LYS A 458 -40.36 32.44 28.76
CA LYS A 458 -40.44 33.80 29.30
C LYS A 458 -39.19 34.18 30.09
N ASN A 459 -38.72 33.26 30.94
CA ASN A 459 -37.61 33.49 31.86
C ASN A 459 -36.27 33.16 31.20
N ASP A 460 -35.22 33.89 31.54
CA ASP A 460 -33.86 33.58 31.09
C ASP A 460 -33.20 32.50 31.98
N LEU A 461 -32.57 31.52 31.34
CA LEU A 461 -31.86 30.44 32.01
C LEU A 461 -30.38 30.80 32.13
N PRO A 462 -29.84 30.91 33.37
CA PRO A 462 -28.48 31.37 33.59
C PRO A 462 -27.47 30.38 33.01
N GLY A 463 -26.54 30.89 32.20
CA GLY A 463 -25.52 30.11 31.50
C GLY A 463 -26.00 29.39 30.23
N LEU A 464 -27.26 29.57 29.82
CA LEU A 464 -27.81 28.95 28.61
C LEU A 464 -28.40 29.98 27.63
N THR A 465 -29.27 30.87 28.09
CA THR A 465 -29.87 31.94 27.26
C THR A 465 -29.25 33.30 27.52
N ASP A 466 -28.67 33.49 28.70
CA ASP A 466 -28.02 34.74 29.12
C ASP A 466 -26.67 34.97 28.44
N THR A 467 -25.89 33.91 28.23
CA THR A 467 -24.56 34.01 27.62
C THR A 467 -24.59 33.60 26.15
N GLU A 468 -23.95 34.40 25.29
CA GLU A 468 -23.72 34.06 23.88
C GLU A 468 -22.28 33.59 23.64
N LYS A 469 -22.14 32.43 22.98
CA LYS A 469 -20.83 31.90 22.61
C LYS A 469 -20.49 32.34 21.19
N PRO A 470 -19.46 33.18 20.98
CA PRO A 470 -19.11 33.63 19.64
C PRO A 470 -18.68 32.46 18.74
N ARG A 471 -19.09 32.52 17.46
CA ARG A 471 -18.74 31.48 16.48
C ARG A 471 -17.23 31.45 16.25
N MET A 472 -16.59 30.34 16.60
CA MET A 472 -15.12 30.20 16.51
C MET A 472 -14.56 30.25 15.07
N ARG A 473 -15.36 29.92 14.05
CA ARG A 473 -14.90 29.80 12.66
C ARG A 473 -15.89 30.45 11.71
N GLY A 474 -15.41 31.39 10.91
CA GLY A 474 -16.15 31.96 9.79
C GLY A 474 -16.15 31.04 8.55
N PRO A 475 -16.93 31.40 7.51
CA PRO A 475 -16.94 30.67 6.24
C PRO A 475 -15.57 30.70 5.54
N LYS A 476 -15.12 29.54 5.03
CA LYS A 476 -13.82 29.42 4.32
C LYS A 476 -13.94 29.50 2.80
N ARG A 477 -15.08 29.12 2.23
CA ARG A 477 -15.31 29.06 0.78
C ARG A 477 -15.79 30.42 0.26
N ALA A 478 -15.22 30.92 -0.83
CA ALA A 478 -15.55 32.23 -1.39
C ALA A 478 -17.05 32.48 -1.54
N SER A 479 -17.81 31.52 -2.07
CA SER A 479 -19.26 31.65 -2.23
C SER A 479 -20.04 31.73 -0.91
N LYS A 480 -19.57 31.08 0.16
CA LYS A 480 -20.21 31.18 1.48
C LYS A 480 -19.88 32.51 2.17
N ILE A 481 -18.70 33.07 1.91
CA ILE A 481 -18.33 34.41 2.39
C ILE A 481 -19.25 35.45 1.74
N LYS A 482 -19.43 35.39 0.40
CA LYS A 482 -20.35 36.28 -0.31
C LYS A 482 -21.77 36.22 0.26
N LYS A 483 -22.30 35.03 0.52
CA LYS A 483 -23.63 34.87 1.13
C LYS A 483 -23.73 35.49 2.53
N LEU A 484 -22.70 35.33 3.36
CA LEU A 484 -22.72 35.86 4.73
C LEU A 484 -22.71 37.39 4.76
N PHE A 485 -21.95 38.02 3.87
CA PHE A 485 -21.80 39.47 3.80
C PHE A 485 -22.68 40.13 2.74
N ASN A 486 -23.60 39.36 2.13
CA ASN A 486 -24.47 39.81 1.03
C ASN A 486 -23.72 40.51 -0.12
N LEU A 487 -22.59 39.94 -0.53
CA LEU A 487 -21.72 40.50 -1.59
C LEU A 487 -22.13 39.99 -2.97
N GLY A 488 -21.97 40.85 -3.96
CA GLY A 488 -22.08 40.54 -5.39
C GLY A 488 -20.96 39.62 -5.88
N LYS A 489 -21.08 39.19 -7.15
CA LYS A 489 -20.13 38.26 -7.78
C LYS A 489 -18.77 38.90 -8.06
N ASP A 490 -18.75 40.20 -8.34
CA ASP A 490 -17.53 40.92 -8.72
C ASP A 490 -16.78 41.48 -7.51
N ASP A 491 -17.45 41.54 -6.35
CA ASP A 491 -16.86 42.00 -5.10
C ASP A 491 -15.72 41.11 -4.60
N ASP A 492 -14.64 41.74 -4.12
CA ASP A 492 -13.50 41.06 -3.55
C ASP A 492 -13.77 40.60 -2.11
N VAL A 493 -13.89 39.29 -1.94
CA VAL A 493 -14.12 38.65 -0.65
C VAL A 493 -12.94 38.78 0.31
N ARG A 494 -11.72 39.09 -0.16
CA ARG A 494 -10.51 39.14 0.68
C ARG A 494 -10.60 40.18 1.79
N GLN A 495 -11.22 41.32 1.51
CA GLN A 495 -11.33 42.43 2.45
C GLN A 495 -12.19 42.03 3.67
N TYR A 496 -13.28 41.32 3.43
CA TYR A 496 -14.24 40.86 4.45
C TYR A 496 -13.74 39.67 5.28
N VAL A 497 -12.70 38.98 4.81
CA VAL A 497 -12.07 37.89 5.58
C VAL A 497 -11.33 38.42 6.80
N ASN A 498 -10.90 39.67 6.75
CA ASN A 498 -10.25 40.33 7.88
C ASN A 498 -11.22 40.64 9.02
N THR A 499 -12.52 40.74 8.75
CA THR A 499 -13.55 41.05 9.76
C THR A 499 -13.73 39.91 10.78
N TYR A 500 -13.43 38.67 10.40
CA TYR A 500 -13.45 37.49 11.29
C TYR A 500 -12.04 36.92 11.55
N ARG A 501 -11.02 37.77 11.41
CA ARG A 501 -9.65 37.39 11.71
C ARG A 501 -9.53 37.16 13.22
N ARG A 502 -9.03 35.98 13.59
CA ARG A 502 -8.89 35.64 15.00
C ARG A 502 -7.59 36.22 15.51
N SER A 503 -7.70 37.22 16.38
CA SER A 503 -6.60 37.66 17.24
C SER A 503 -6.61 36.81 18.51
N PHE A 504 -5.45 36.25 18.86
CA PHE A 504 -5.30 35.49 20.10
C PHE A 504 -3.90 35.67 20.65
N THR A 505 -3.79 35.65 21.97
CA THR A 505 -2.51 35.70 22.68
C THR A 505 -1.91 34.31 22.70
N ASN A 506 -0.71 34.17 22.15
CA ASN A 506 0.04 32.92 22.24
C ASN A 506 0.47 32.66 23.69
N LYS A 507 0.83 31.41 24.02
CA LYS A 507 1.42 31.04 25.32
C LYS A 507 2.64 31.89 25.73
N LYS A 508 3.29 32.56 24.76
CA LYS A 508 4.42 33.48 24.96
C LYS A 508 4.01 34.96 25.13
N GLY A 509 2.74 35.25 25.42
CA GLY A 509 2.23 36.61 25.62
C GLY A 509 2.07 37.49 24.36
N LYS A 510 2.51 37.01 23.18
CA LYS A 510 2.39 37.77 21.92
C LYS A 510 1.01 37.64 21.30
N THR A 511 0.38 38.75 20.96
CA THR A 511 -0.87 38.80 20.18
C THR A 511 -0.58 38.47 18.72
N VAL A 512 -1.17 37.38 18.22
CA VAL A 512 -1.03 36.95 16.83
C VAL A 512 -2.40 36.89 16.17
N SER A 513 -2.47 37.38 14.94
CA SER A 513 -3.70 37.39 14.15
C SER A 513 -3.62 36.43 12.96
N LYS A 514 -4.46 35.40 12.94
CA LYS A 514 -4.48 34.38 11.87
C LYS A 514 -5.71 34.50 10.99
N ALA A 515 -5.51 34.49 9.68
CA ALA A 515 -6.58 34.47 8.67
C ALA A 515 -6.63 33.11 7.93
N PRO A 516 -7.83 32.58 7.62
CA PRO A 516 -7.95 31.35 6.84
C PRO A 516 -7.68 31.60 5.35
N LYS A 517 -6.99 30.67 4.69
CA LYS A 517 -6.88 30.66 3.22
C LYS A 517 -8.27 30.43 2.60
N ILE A 518 -8.73 31.39 1.81
CA ILE A 518 -10.01 31.33 1.11
C ILE A 518 -9.97 30.22 0.06
N GLN A 519 -10.92 29.30 0.13
CA GLN A 519 -11.05 28.21 -0.85
C GLN A 519 -11.94 28.63 -2.01
N ARG A 520 -11.58 28.14 -3.21
CA ARG A 520 -12.33 28.38 -4.46
C ARG A 520 -12.44 29.85 -4.85
N LEU A 521 -11.49 30.68 -4.42
CA LEU A 521 -11.33 32.02 -4.95
C LEU A 521 -10.73 31.92 -6.36
N VAL A 522 -11.30 32.63 -7.33
CA VAL A 522 -10.72 32.73 -8.67
C VAL A 522 -9.45 33.55 -8.57
N THR A 523 -8.31 32.95 -8.93
CA THR A 523 -6.99 33.61 -8.93
C THR A 523 -6.38 33.57 -10.33
N PRO A 524 -5.44 34.49 -10.65
CA PRO A 524 -4.72 34.45 -11.92
C PRO A 524 -4.08 33.10 -12.19
N LEU A 525 -3.50 32.44 -11.18
CA LEU A 525 -2.94 31.10 -11.28
C LEU A 525 -3.98 30.03 -11.68
N THR A 526 -5.21 30.13 -11.14
CA THR A 526 -6.30 29.22 -11.50
C THR A 526 -6.73 29.43 -12.96
N LEU A 527 -6.79 30.68 -13.40
CA LEU A 527 -7.11 31.04 -14.80
C LEU A 527 -6.01 30.58 -15.76
N GLN A 528 -4.74 30.75 -15.40
CA GLN A 528 -3.59 30.30 -16.17
C GLN A 528 -3.61 28.78 -16.35
N ARG A 529 -3.82 28.00 -15.27
CA ARG A 529 -3.96 26.53 -15.34
C ARG A 529 -5.12 26.10 -16.23
N LYS A 530 -6.24 26.84 -16.20
CA LYS A 530 -7.38 26.59 -17.10
C LYS A 530 -7.00 26.85 -18.57
N ARG A 531 -6.29 27.96 -18.84
CA ARG A 531 -5.80 28.29 -20.20
C ARG A 531 -4.80 27.24 -20.70
N ALA A 532 -3.87 26.80 -19.85
CA ALA A 532 -2.89 25.77 -20.18
C ALA A 532 -3.56 24.45 -20.58
N ARG A 533 -4.52 23.95 -19.77
CA ARG A 533 -5.28 22.74 -20.11
C ARG A 533 -5.97 22.83 -21.48
N ILE A 534 -6.54 23.99 -21.80
CA ILE A 534 -7.19 24.20 -23.11
C ILE A 534 -6.14 24.20 -24.22
N ALA A 535 -4.97 24.80 -24.00
CA ALA A 535 -3.86 24.79 -24.95
C ALA A 535 -3.30 23.37 -25.17
N ASP A 536 -3.12 22.59 -24.10
CA ASP A 536 -2.65 21.21 -24.18
C ASP A 536 -3.61 20.32 -24.97
N LYS A 537 -4.93 20.49 -24.76
CA LYS A 537 -5.95 19.79 -25.56
C LYS A 537 -5.83 20.15 -27.05
N LYS A 538 -5.65 21.43 -27.38
CA LYS A 538 -5.44 21.87 -28.76
C LYS A 538 -4.15 21.31 -29.36
N LYS A 539 -3.07 21.29 -28.59
CA LYS A 539 -1.76 20.75 -28.99
C LYS A 539 -1.84 19.24 -29.27
N ARG A 540 -2.54 18.48 -28.42
CA ARG A 540 -2.77 17.03 -28.60
C ARG A 540 -3.48 16.73 -29.91
N ILE A 541 -4.56 17.47 -30.20
CA ILE A 541 -5.31 17.34 -31.46
C ILE A 541 -4.45 17.70 -32.68
N ALA A 542 -3.69 18.80 -32.60
CA ALA A 542 -2.81 19.23 -33.69
C ALA A 542 -1.71 18.20 -33.98
N LYS A 543 -1.08 17.64 -32.93
CA LYS A 543 -0.06 16.59 -33.03
C LYS A 543 -0.62 15.33 -33.71
N LYS A 544 -1.78 14.83 -33.27
CA LYS A 544 -2.44 13.68 -33.90
C LYS A 544 -2.72 13.93 -35.38
N LYS A 545 -3.16 15.15 -35.73
CA LYS A 545 -3.41 15.52 -37.12
C LYS A 545 -2.14 15.58 -37.98
N SER A 546 -1.03 16.09 -37.44
CA SER A 546 0.25 16.11 -38.16
C SER A 546 0.82 14.71 -38.36
N GLU A 547 0.78 13.86 -37.33
CA GLU A 547 1.25 12.47 -37.41
C GLU A 547 0.43 11.64 -38.42
N ALA A 548 -0.90 11.81 -38.43
CA ALA A 548 -1.75 11.19 -39.43
C ALA A 548 -1.39 11.64 -40.86
N ALA A 549 -1.11 12.94 -41.05
CA ALA A 549 -0.70 13.45 -42.35
C ALA A 549 0.67 12.93 -42.80
N GLU A 550 1.62 12.76 -41.88
CA GLU A 550 2.93 12.16 -42.14
C GLU A 550 2.80 10.68 -42.53
N TYR A 551 1.97 9.93 -41.80
CA TYR A 551 1.70 8.53 -42.12
C TYR A 551 1.09 8.36 -43.52
N GLN A 552 0.17 9.24 -43.92
CA GLN A 552 -0.41 9.22 -45.27
C GLN A 552 0.65 9.46 -46.37
N LYS A 553 1.62 10.34 -46.13
CA LYS A 553 2.76 10.54 -47.06
C LYS A 553 3.61 9.28 -47.18
N LEU A 554 3.89 8.61 -46.06
CA LEU A 554 4.65 7.37 -46.04
C LEU A 554 3.95 6.24 -46.82
N LEU A 555 2.63 6.10 -46.63
CA LEU A 555 1.82 5.13 -47.39
C LEU A 555 1.90 5.37 -48.89
N ALA A 556 1.79 6.62 -49.33
CA ALA A 556 1.89 6.97 -50.75
C ALA A 556 3.25 6.59 -51.34
N GLN A 557 4.35 6.80 -50.59
CA GLN A 557 5.70 6.37 -51.01
C GLN A 557 5.80 4.84 -51.15
N ARG A 558 5.32 4.09 -50.16
CA ARG A 558 5.34 2.61 -50.20
C ARG A 558 4.54 2.04 -51.37
N LEU A 559 3.38 2.61 -51.67
CA LEU A 559 2.56 2.21 -52.81
C LEU A 559 3.28 2.51 -54.15
N LYS A 560 3.99 3.64 -54.24
CA LYS A 560 4.80 3.96 -55.41
C LYS A 560 5.95 2.97 -55.59
N GLU A 561 6.74 2.72 -54.55
CA GLU A 561 7.82 1.71 -54.56
C GLU A 561 7.31 0.33 -55.01
N GLN A 562 6.13 -0.08 -54.55
CA GLN A 562 5.53 -1.35 -54.94
C GLN A 562 5.15 -1.38 -56.42
N ARG A 563 4.59 -0.29 -56.96
CA ARG A 563 4.27 -0.17 -58.40
C ARG A 563 5.53 -0.23 -59.26
N ASP A 564 6.59 0.48 -58.86
CA ASP A 564 7.87 0.51 -59.56
C ASP A 564 8.52 -0.89 -59.53
N ARG A 565 8.48 -1.58 -58.39
CA ARG A 565 8.97 -2.97 -58.29
C ARG A 565 8.20 -3.95 -59.19
N ARG A 566 6.89 -3.76 -59.34
CA ARG A 566 6.05 -4.58 -60.24
C ARG A 566 6.34 -4.29 -61.70
N SER A 567 6.58 -3.03 -62.08
CA SER A 567 6.91 -2.68 -63.47
C SER A 567 8.29 -3.23 -63.86
N GLU A 568 9.28 -3.14 -62.98
CA GLU A 568 10.61 -3.72 -63.17
C GLU A 568 10.58 -5.25 -63.34
N SER A 569 9.79 -5.96 -62.52
CA SER A 569 9.67 -7.42 -62.64
C SER A 569 9.03 -7.84 -63.96
N MET A 570 8.00 -7.10 -64.40
CA MET A 570 7.36 -7.30 -65.70
C MET A 570 8.32 -7.00 -66.87
N ALA A 571 9.13 -5.95 -66.78
CA ALA A 571 10.14 -5.63 -67.77
C ALA A 571 11.22 -6.73 -67.87
N LYS A 572 11.71 -7.23 -66.73
CA LYS A 572 12.64 -8.38 -66.67
C LYS A 572 12.02 -9.66 -67.25
N ARG A 573 10.73 -9.87 -67.07
CA ARG A 573 10.02 -11.03 -67.64
C ARG A 573 9.87 -10.90 -69.16
N ARG A 574 9.54 -9.70 -69.66
CA ARG A 574 9.47 -9.42 -71.11
C ARG A 574 10.82 -9.59 -71.80
N SER A 575 11.91 -9.11 -71.19
CA SER A 575 13.26 -9.28 -71.77
C SER A 575 13.67 -10.75 -71.84
N LYS A 576 13.39 -11.55 -70.79
CA LYS A 576 13.61 -13.01 -70.81
C LYS A 576 12.81 -13.73 -71.89
N LEU A 577 11.54 -13.37 -72.09
CA LEU A 577 10.71 -13.95 -73.16
C LEU A 577 11.27 -13.61 -74.55
N SER A 578 11.71 -12.37 -74.77
CA SER A 578 12.31 -11.96 -76.04
C SER A 578 13.62 -12.69 -76.37
N ALA A 579 14.40 -13.03 -75.34
CA ALA A 579 15.62 -13.82 -75.47
C ALA A 579 15.32 -15.30 -75.81
N ALA A 580 14.23 -15.86 -75.27
CA ALA A 580 13.80 -17.23 -75.57
C ALA A 580 13.30 -17.39 -77.02
N THR A 581 12.65 -16.38 -77.59
CA THR A 581 12.21 -16.37 -79.01
C THR A 581 13.34 -16.17 -80.02
N LYS A 582 14.56 -15.83 -79.58
CA LYS A 582 15.73 -15.64 -80.46
C LYS A 582 16.68 -16.85 -80.52
N ALA A 583 16.34 -17.98 -79.88
CA ALA A 583 17.08 -19.23 -80.04
C ALA A 583 16.82 -19.81 -81.45
N PRO A 584 17.84 -20.15 -82.25
CA PRO A 584 17.63 -20.64 -83.60
C PRO A 584 17.04 -22.07 -83.58
N ALA A 585 16.07 -22.31 -84.47
CA ALA A 585 15.65 -23.66 -84.83
C ALA A 585 16.84 -24.37 -85.50
N ALA A 586 17.45 -25.33 -84.81
CA ALA A 586 18.42 -26.23 -85.41
C ALA A 586 17.68 -27.17 -86.38
N SER A 587 17.90 -26.97 -87.68
CA SER A 587 17.42 -27.79 -88.77
C SER A 587 18.27 -29.06 -88.93
N ALA A 588 17.56 -30.19 -89.11
CA ALA A 588 17.87 -31.43 -89.86
C ALA A 588 19.26 -32.07 -89.70
#